data_AF-A0A916U2F9-F1
#
_entry.id   AF-A0A916U2F9-F1
#
_cell.length_a   1.000
_cell.length_b   1.000
_cell.length_c   1.000
_cell.angle_alpha   90.00
_cell.angle_beta   90.00
_cell.angle_gamma   90.00
#
_symmetry.space_group_name_H-M   'P 1'
#
loop_
_entity.id
_entity.type
_entity.pdbx_description
1 polymer ?
#
loop_
_entity_poly.entity_id
_entity_poly.type
_entity_poly.pdbx_seq_one_letter_code
_entity_poly.pdbx_strand_id
1 'polypeptide(L)'
;MAVDGTWNITMQTPMGERSSSITLASDGGALTGTQAAEGNSTEIFDGAVAGDEASWKIKIDNPMPLTLEFKGNVEGDTINGTVSAGFVGSWPFSGSRG
;
A
#
# COMPACT_ATOMS: atom_id res chain seq x y z
N MET A 1 -8.01 10.73 9.69
CA MET A 1 -7.12 9.93 10.54
C MET A 1 -5.66 10.13 10.11
N ALA A 2 -4.70 9.59 10.87
CA ALA A 2 -3.27 9.72 10.57
C ALA A 2 -2.87 9.21 9.18
N VAL A 3 -3.58 8.20 8.68
CA VAL A 3 -3.37 7.56 7.38
C VAL A 3 -3.92 8.34 6.18
N ASP A 4 -4.78 9.34 6.37
CA ASP A 4 -5.45 10.02 5.25
C ASP A 4 -4.49 10.92 4.47
N GLY A 5 -4.58 10.86 3.14
CA GLY A 5 -3.81 11.69 2.23
C GLY A 5 -3.06 10.89 1.18
N THR A 6 -2.15 11.56 0.48
CA THR A 6 -1.32 10.92 -0.54
C THR A 6 0.02 10.53 0.06
N TRP A 7 0.42 9.29 -0.20
CA TRP A 7 1.67 8.70 0.27
C TRP A 7 2.50 8.26 -0.93
N ASN A 8 3.79 8.49 -0.86
CA ASN A 8 4.75 7.93 -1.80
C ASN A 8 5.37 6.70 -1.15
N ILE A 9 5.04 5.51 -1.65
CA ILE A 9 5.51 4.23 -1.16
C ILE A 9 6.62 3.70 -2.08
N THR A 10 7.77 3.38 -1.49
CA THR A 10 8.90 2.69 -2.09
C THR A 10 8.95 1.24 -1.59
N MET A 11 8.78 0.30 -2.49
CA MET A 11 8.83 -1.14 -2.23
C MET A 11 10.20 -1.69 -2.63
N GLN A 12 10.87 -2.44 -1.75
CA GLN A 12 12.14 -3.09 -2.05
C GLN A 12 11.90 -4.50 -2.58
N THR A 13 11.56 -4.61 -3.86
CA THR A 13 11.31 -5.91 -4.50
C THR A 13 12.62 -6.62 -4.86
N PRO A 14 12.64 -7.95 -5.02
CA PRO A 14 13.83 -8.67 -5.52
C PRO A 14 14.31 -8.22 -6.91
N MET A 15 13.45 -7.55 -7.68
CA MET A 15 13.77 -6.99 -9.00
C MET A 15 14.33 -5.56 -8.92
N GLY A 16 14.36 -4.95 -7.73
CA GLY A 16 14.77 -3.57 -7.50
C GLY A 16 13.75 -2.75 -6.71
N GLU A 17 14.13 -1.51 -6.41
CA GLU A 17 13.25 -0.55 -5.74
C GLU A 17 12.16 -0.05 -6.71
N ARG A 18 10.90 -0.11 -6.27
CA ARG A 18 9.73 0.32 -7.03
C ARG A 18 9.00 1.40 -6.25
N SER A 19 8.92 2.60 -6.81
CA SER A 19 8.14 3.70 -6.24
C SER A 19 6.71 3.69 -6.78
N SER A 20 5.76 4.00 -5.91
CA SER A 20 4.33 4.11 -6.21
C SER A 20 3.72 5.23 -5.37
N SER A 21 2.70 5.89 -5.88
CA SER A 21 1.91 6.84 -5.10
C SER A 21 0.57 6.21 -4.73
N ILE A 22 0.08 6.44 -3.52
CA ILE A 22 -1.21 5.93 -3.07
C ILE A 22 -1.97 7.03 -2.36
N THR A 23 -3.22 7.22 -2.74
CA THR A 23 -4.13 8.12 -2.02
C THR A 23 -5.02 7.28 -1.13
N LEU A 24 -4.95 7.53 0.18
CA LEU A 24 -5.68 6.81 1.21
C LEU A 24 -6.73 7.73 1.86
N ALA A 25 -7.90 7.18 2.12
CA ALA A 25 -9.01 7.82 2.82
C ALA A 25 -9.68 6.80 3.74
N SER A 26 -9.66 7.11 5.03
CA SER A 26 -10.31 6.31 6.07
C SER A 26 -11.70 6.83 6.40
N ASP A 27 -12.65 5.90 6.54
CA ASP A 27 -14.02 6.18 6.96
C ASP A 27 -14.45 5.15 8.01
N GLY A 28 -14.64 5.59 9.25
CA GLY A 28 -15.13 4.72 10.33
C GLY A 28 -14.30 3.47 10.64
N GLY A 29 -13.04 3.39 10.20
CA GLY A 29 -12.15 2.23 10.33
C GLY A 29 -11.94 1.42 9.05
N ALA A 30 -12.75 1.66 8.02
CA ALA A 30 -12.48 1.18 6.67
C ALA A 30 -11.45 2.09 5.99
N LEU A 31 -10.55 1.50 5.22
CA LEU A 31 -9.56 2.23 4.43
C LEU A 31 -9.88 2.05 2.94
N THR A 32 -10.02 3.17 2.24
CA THR A 32 -10.28 3.23 0.80
C THR A 32 -9.19 4.04 0.13
N GLY A 33 -9.00 3.85 -1.17
CA GLY A 33 -7.90 4.52 -1.86
C GLY A 33 -7.56 3.98 -3.22
N THR A 34 -6.64 4.66 -3.88
CA THR A 34 -6.14 4.30 -5.20
C THR A 34 -4.63 4.35 -5.19
N GLN A 35 -4.00 3.26 -5.59
CA GLN A 35 -2.56 3.13 -5.75
C GLN A 35 -2.19 3.25 -7.23
N ALA A 36 -1.20 4.08 -7.54
CA ALA A 36 -0.64 4.28 -8.86
C ALA A 36 0.85 3.90 -8.86
N ALA A 37 1.24 2.98 -9.73
CA ALA A 37 2.60 2.49 -9.89
C ALA A 37 2.91 2.24 -11.36
N GLU A 38 4.05 2.73 -11.87
CA GLU A 38 4.52 2.48 -13.25
C GLU A 38 3.46 2.73 -14.34
N GLY A 39 2.62 3.77 -14.16
CA GLY A 39 1.55 4.11 -15.10
C GLY A 39 0.28 3.24 -15.00
N ASN A 40 0.24 2.30 -14.07
CA ASN A 40 -0.97 1.53 -13.74
C ASN A 40 -1.60 2.11 -12.47
N SER A 41 -2.90 2.32 -12.47
CA SER A 41 -3.69 2.64 -11.28
C SER A 41 -4.56 1.46 -10.89
N THR A 42 -4.69 1.23 -9.58
CA THR A 42 -5.47 0.15 -9.02
C THR A 42 -6.13 0.64 -7.74
N GLU A 43 -7.42 0.35 -7.59
CA GLU A 43 -8.13 0.63 -6.35
C GLU A 43 -7.77 -0.39 -5.29
N ILE A 44 -7.61 0.08 -4.05
CA ILE A 44 -7.41 -0.82 -2.92
C ILE A 44 -8.74 -1.43 -2.49
N PHE A 45 -8.67 -2.64 -1.96
CA PHE A 45 -9.81 -3.34 -1.36
C PHE A 45 -9.38 -3.99 -0.04
N ASP A 46 -10.36 -4.41 0.76
CA ASP A 46 -10.14 -4.94 2.12
C ASP A 46 -9.21 -4.05 2.95
N GLY A 47 -9.37 -2.73 2.79
CA GLY A 47 -8.61 -1.77 3.56
C GLY A 47 -9.20 -1.61 4.96
N ALA A 48 -8.34 -1.69 5.96
CA ALA A 48 -8.67 -1.46 7.35
C ALA A 48 -7.60 -0.59 8.01
N VAL A 49 -8.03 0.31 8.88
CA VAL A 49 -7.14 1.11 9.72
C VAL A 49 -7.53 0.98 11.19
N ALA A 50 -6.55 0.77 12.05
CA ALA A 50 -6.71 0.67 13.49
C ALA A 50 -5.62 1.50 14.19
N GLY A 51 -5.97 2.73 14.58
CA GLY A 51 -5.00 3.65 15.19
C GLY A 51 -3.93 4.06 14.18
N ASP A 52 -2.71 3.57 14.40
CA ASP A 52 -1.53 3.83 13.57
C ASP A 52 -1.29 2.71 12.53
N GLU A 53 -1.92 1.54 12.69
CA GLU A 53 -1.78 0.44 11.75
C GLU A 53 -2.77 0.58 10.58
N ALA A 54 -2.24 0.51 9.36
CA ALA A 54 -2.99 0.50 8.12
C ALA A 54 -2.71 -0.79 7.35
N SER A 55 -3.77 -1.42 6.86
CA SER A 55 -3.68 -2.59 6.01
C SER A 55 -4.62 -2.45 4.83
N TRP A 56 -4.17 -2.88 3.65
CA TRP A 56 -4.99 -2.86 2.44
C TRP A 56 -4.47 -3.88 1.44
N LYS A 57 -5.31 -4.23 0.47
CA LYS A 57 -4.94 -5.16 -0.60
C LYS A 57 -5.15 -4.49 -1.95
N ILE A 58 -4.33 -4.87 -2.93
CA ILE A 58 -4.54 -4.53 -4.34
C ILE A 58 -4.50 -5.81 -5.16
N LYS A 59 -5.27 -5.85 -6.25
CA LYS A 59 -5.22 -6.94 -7.21
C LYS A 59 -4.59 -6.43 -8.49
N ILE A 60 -3.63 -7.17 -8.99
CA ILE A 60 -3.08 -7.00 -10.32
C ILE A 60 -3.77 -8.05 -11.16
N ASP A 61 -4.60 -7.66 -12.14
CA ASP A 61 -5.32 -8.63 -12.97
C ASP A 61 -4.49 -9.13 -14.16
N ASN A 62 -3.50 -8.37 -14.62
CA ASN A 62 -2.80 -8.65 -15.88
C ASN A 62 -1.29 -8.34 -15.79
N PRO A 63 -0.40 -9.15 -16.40
CA PRO A 63 -0.66 -10.39 -17.16
C PRO A 63 -0.94 -11.64 -16.31
N MET A 64 -0.79 -11.57 -14.99
CA MET A 64 -1.10 -12.67 -14.07
C MET A 64 -1.87 -12.14 -12.87
N PRO A 65 -3.02 -12.74 -12.50
CA PRO A 65 -3.80 -12.32 -11.34
C PRO A 65 -3.00 -12.52 -10.05
N LEU A 66 -2.62 -11.44 -9.38
CA LEU A 66 -1.87 -11.46 -8.14
C LEU A 66 -2.50 -10.50 -7.13
N THR A 67 -2.68 -10.96 -5.90
CA THR A 67 -3.07 -10.08 -4.79
C THR A 67 -1.82 -9.66 -4.02
N LEU A 68 -1.62 -8.35 -3.90
CA LEU A 68 -0.60 -7.77 -3.04
C LEU A 68 -1.27 -7.29 -1.76
N GLU A 69 -0.82 -7.80 -0.62
CA GLU A 69 -1.29 -7.39 0.70
C GLU A 69 -0.28 -6.45 1.34
N PHE A 70 -0.70 -5.23 1.65
CA PHE A 70 0.10 -4.22 2.31
C PHE A 70 -0.30 -4.15 3.78
N LYS A 71 0.70 -4.17 4.66
CA LYS A 71 0.53 -3.89 6.09
C LYS A 71 1.63 -2.94 6.52
N GLY A 72 1.25 -1.77 7.00
CA GLY A 72 2.19 -0.76 7.46
C GLY A 72 1.71 -0.05 8.71
N ASN A 73 2.67 0.48 9.46
CA ASN A 73 2.43 1.37 10.58
C ASN A 73 2.73 2.80 10.15
N VAL A 74 1.81 3.71 10.42
CA VAL A 74 1.93 5.15 10.15
C VAL A 74 2.50 5.82 11.39
N GLU A 75 3.71 6.37 11.26
CA GLU A 75 4.39 7.14 12.29
C GLU A 75 4.60 8.57 11.79
N GLY A 76 3.70 9.46 12.20
CA GLY A 76 3.70 10.86 11.76
C GLY A 76 3.50 10.98 10.25
N ASP A 77 4.54 11.37 9.53
CA ASP A 77 4.55 11.52 8.07
C ASP A 77 5.27 10.38 7.35
N THR A 78 5.57 9.28 8.05
CA THR A 78 6.19 8.09 7.47
C THR A 78 5.30 6.87 7.65
N ILE A 79 5.36 5.94 6.70
CA ILE A 79 4.69 4.65 6.78
C ILE A 79 5.73 3.56 6.51
N ASN A 80 5.86 2.60 7.42
CA ASN A 80 6.80 1.50 7.26
C ASN A 80 6.06 0.19 7.42
N GLY A 81 6.35 -0.77 6.54
CA GLY A 81 5.58 -1.97 6.49
C GLY A 81 6.18 -3.07 5.64
N THR A 82 5.37 -4.09 5.41
CA THR A 82 5.70 -5.21 4.54
C THR A 82 4.57 -5.42 3.54
N VAL A 83 4.95 -5.63 2.29
CA VAL A 83 4.05 -5.99 1.20
C VAL A 83 4.25 -7.46 0.90
N SER A 84 3.15 -8.21 0.83
CA SER A 84 3.12 -9.64 0.58
C SER A 84 2.48 -9.91 -0.77
N ALA A 85 3.25 -10.44 -1.70
CA ALA A 85 2.87 -10.71 -3.07
C ALA A 85 2.46 -12.18 -3.27
N GLY A 86 1.50 -12.66 -2.46
CA GLY A 86 1.04 -14.04 -2.52
C GLY A 86 2.18 -15.07 -2.51
N PHE A 87 2.23 -15.91 -3.54
CA PHE A 87 3.25 -16.96 -3.72
C PHE A 87 4.63 -16.43 -4.15
N VAL A 88 4.75 -15.15 -4.54
CA VAL A 88 6.03 -14.54 -4.96
C VAL A 88 6.93 -14.28 -3.74
N GLY A 89 6.34 -13.97 -2.59
CA GLY A 89 7.04 -13.67 -1.34
C GLY A 89 6.63 -12.32 -0.76
N SER A 90 7.29 -11.92 0.32
CA SER A 90 7.04 -10.66 1.01
C SER A 90 8.31 -9.82 1.09
N TRP A 91 8.18 -8.50 0.97
CA TRP A 91 9.30 -7.56 1.00
C TRP A 91 8.93 -6.32 1.80
N PRO A 92 9.91 -5.66 2.44
CA PRO A 92 9.65 -4.43 3.16
C PRO A 92 9.29 -3.30 2.18
N PHE A 93 8.39 -2.43 2.63
CA PHE A 93 8.15 -1.14 1.99
C PHE A 93 8.29 -0.02 3.00
N SER A 94 8.74 1.13 2.51
CA SER A 94 8.72 2.38 3.24
C SER A 94 7.92 3.40 2.43
N GLY A 95 7.35 4.39 3.09
CA GLY A 95 6.68 5.47 2.42
C GLY A 95 6.68 6.73 3.25
N SER A 96 6.46 7.85 2.58
CA SER A 96 6.37 9.16 3.19
C SER A 96 5.16 9.90 2.65
N ARG A 97 4.57 10.73 3.49
CA ARG A 97 3.47 11.61 3.08
C ARG A 97 3.97 12.59 2.02
N GLY A 98 3.18 12.76 0.95
CA GLY A 98 3.46 13.66 -0.18
C GLY A 98 2.78 15.01 -0.05
#